data_AF-A0A956DE43-F1
#
_entry.id   AF-A0A956DE43-F1
#
_cell.length_a   1.000
_cell.length_b   1.000
_cell.length_c   1.000
_cell.angle_alpha   90.00
_cell.angle_beta   90.00
_cell.angle_gamma   90.00
#
_symmetry.space_group_name_H-M   'P 1'
#
loop_
_entity.id
_entity.type
_entity.pdbx_description
1 polymer ?
#
loop_
_entity_poly.entity_id
_entity_poly.type
_entity_poly.pdbx_seq_one_letter_code
_entity_poly.pdbx_strand_id
1 'polypeptide(L)'
;WGAEWTDEIRTSLAILDSLDRNCGNQLAADQTESRYTFLAGVLADDQLYVNAGSGSCGTYLGLEAQVLGVVEDGGCGGRTPNDDVIDRSYSVLAAGILTGVDDTITTDDATHDPDTFPFLAAPTE
;
A
#
# COMPACT_ATOMS: atom_id res chain seq x y z
N TRP A 1 -15.17 13.64 5.17
CA TRP A 1 -14.08 13.14 6.03
C TRP A 1 -12.81 12.89 5.20
N GLY A 2 -12.78 11.99 4.21
CA GLY A 2 -11.55 11.77 3.41
C GLY A 2 -10.99 13.02 2.71
N ALA A 3 -11.83 13.86 2.12
CA ALA A 3 -11.40 15.13 1.51
C ALA A 3 -10.80 16.15 2.50
N GLU A 4 -11.05 15.99 3.81
CA GLU A 4 -10.56 16.92 4.85
C GLU A 4 -9.06 16.72 5.13
N TRP A 5 -8.55 15.49 4.95
CA TRP A 5 -7.17 15.10 5.27
C TRP A 5 -6.28 14.91 4.06
N THR A 6 -6.84 15.05 2.85
CA THR A 6 -6.12 14.78 1.60
C THR A 6 -4.91 15.71 1.45
N ASP A 7 -4.99 16.95 1.91
CA ASP A 7 -3.88 17.92 1.79
C ASP A 7 -2.72 17.61 2.76
N GLU A 8 -3.01 17.19 3.99
CA GLU A 8 -2.02 16.77 4.97
C GLU A 8 -1.34 15.45 4.54
N ILE A 9 -2.12 14.50 4.03
CA ILE A 9 -1.59 13.24 3.49
C ILE A 9 -0.72 13.53 2.28
N ARG A 10 -1.17 14.38 1.34
CA ARG A 10 -0.38 14.80 0.17
C ARG A 10 0.97 15.41 0.57
N THR A 11 0.99 16.24 1.62
CA THR A 11 2.23 16.81 2.15
C THR A 11 3.16 15.73 2.71
N SER A 12 2.60 14.75 3.41
CA SER A 12 3.35 13.61 3.95
C SER A 12 3.91 12.72 2.84
N LEU A 13 3.13 12.46 1.78
CA LEU A 13 3.57 11.70 0.61
C LEU A 13 4.75 12.38 -0.09
N ALA A 14 4.75 13.72 -0.22
CA ALA A 14 5.89 14.45 -0.79
C ALA A 14 7.19 14.27 0.02
N ILE A 15 7.09 14.12 1.34
CA ILE A 15 8.24 13.85 2.20
C ILE A 15 8.73 12.41 1.97
N LEU A 16 7.84 11.44 1.92
CA LEU A 16 8.18 10.03 1.72
C LEU A 16 8.80 9.77 0.34
N ASP A 17 8.25 10.36 -0.71
CA ASP A 17 8.76 10.33 -2.09
C ASP A 17 10.15 10.97 -2.22
N SER A 18 10.60 11.76 -1.24
CA SER A 18 11.95 12.33 -1.24
C SER A 18 13.02 11.41 -0.65
N LEU A 19 12.64 10.30 -0.01
CA LEU A 19 13.57 9.46 0.77
C LEU A 19 14.64 8.79 -0.09
N ASP A 20 14.32 8.41 -1.33
CA ASP A 20 15.25 7.80 -2.29
C ASP A 20 16.07 8.83 -3.10
N ARG A 21 15.82 10.13 -2.84
CA ARG A 21 16.40 11.30 -3.53
C ARG A 21 15.91 11.50 -4.97
N ASN A 22 14.79 10.89 -5.36
CA ASN A 22 14.20 10.99 -6.69
C ASN A 22 12.73 11.41 -6.63
N CYS A 23 12.48 12.69 -6.34
CA CYS A 23 11.11 13.18 -6.22
C CYS A 23 10.25 12.97 -7.50
N GLY A 24 9.04 12.48 -7.31
CA GLY A 24 8.00 12.33 -8.31
C GLY A 24 7.94 10.93 -8.92
N ASN A 25 8.71 9.96 -8.41
CA ASN A 25 8.63 8.58 -8.85
C ASN A 25 7.61 7.76 -8.06
N GLN A 26 7.11 8.22 -6.91
CA GLN A 26 6.04 7.56 -6.16
C GLN A 26 4.91 7.08 -7.08
N LEU A 27 4.34 5.91 -6.76
CA LEU A 27 3.17 5.40 -7.46
C LEU A 27 2.08 6.48 -7.53
N ALA A 28 1.61 6.73 -8.75
CA ALA A 28 0.57 7.71 -9.04
C ALA A 28 0.92 9.19 -8.75
N ALA A 29 2.20 9.54 -8.57
CA ALA A 29 2.59 10.90 -8.21
C ALA A 29 1.95 11.96 -9.12
N ASP A 30 1.94 11.77 -10.44
CA ASP A 30 1.44 12.74 -11.41
C ASP A 30 0.14 12.28 -12.12
N GLN A 31 -0.64 11.35 -11.54
CA GLN A 31 -1.87 10.83 -12.17
C GLN A 31 -3.05 11.83 -12.17
N THR A 32 -2.96 12.90 -11.39
CA THR A 32 -3.94 13.99 -11.28
C THR A 32 -3.27 15.33 -11.51
N GLU A 33 -4.04 16.39 -11.77
CA GLU A 33 -3.45 17.73 -12.02
C GLU A 33 -2.58 18.25 -10.86
N SER A 34 -2.94 17.89 -9.62
CA SER A 34 -2.11 18.13 -8.44
C SER A 34 -1.32 16.88 -8.09
N ARG A 35 -0.01 17.04 -7.94
CA ARG A 35 0.91 15.95 -7.59
C ARG A 35 0.55 15.32 -6.24
N TYR A 36 0.66 13.99 -6.18
CA TYR A 36 0.32 13.09 -5.08
C TYR A 36 -1.16 13.06 -4.66
N THR A 37 -2.03 13.81 -5.33
CA THR A 37 -3.46 13.88 -4.96
C THR A 37 -4.18 12.55 -5.15
N PHE A 38 -3.86 11.77 -6.19
CA PHE A 38 -4.47 10.45 -6.39
C PHE A 38 -4.27 9.55 -5.16
N LEU A 39 -3.01 9.29 -4.79
CA LEU A 39 -2.71 8.38 -3.69
C LEU A 39 -3.12 8.96 -2.34
N ALA A 40 -3.03 10.28 -2.16
CA ALA A 40 -3.56 10.93 -0.96
C ALA A 40 -5.06 10.71 -0.81
N GLY A 41 -5.83 10.78 -1.90
CA GLY A 41 -7.27 10.50 -1.89
C GLY A 41 -7.57 9.04 -1.57
N VAL A 42 -6.80 8.10 -2.12
CA VAL A 42 -6.92 6.66 -1.81
C VAL A 42 -6.68 6.41 -0.32
N LEU A 43 -5.58 6.94 0.25
CA LEU A 43 -5.23 6.72 1.66
C LEU A 43 -6.15 7.50 2.63
N ALA A 44 -6.70 8.63 2.19
CA ALA A 44 -7.65 9.40 2.99
C ALA A 44 -9.04 8.75 3.04
N ASP A 45 -9.36 7.87 2.09
CA ASP A 45 -10.55 7.03 2.18
C ASP A 45 -10.29 5.85 3.13
N ASP A 46 -10.36 6.11 4.43
CA ASP A 46 -10.21 5.14 5.52
C ASP A 46 -11.43 4.20 5.60
N GLN A 47 -11.65 3.45 4.53
CA GLN A 47 -12.69 2.45 4.42
C GLN A 47 -12.07 1.15 3.91
N LEU A 48 -12.39 0.06 4.60
CA LEU A 48 -11.97 -1.27 4.14
C LEU A 48 -12.93 -1.75 3.05
N TYR A 49 -12.54 -1.57 1.78
CA TYR A 49 -13.22 -2.20 0.65
C TYR A 49 -12.56 -3.55 0.33
N VAL A 50 -13.31 -4.64 0.47
CA VAL A 50 -12.83 -5.99 0.17
C VAL A 50 -13.42 -6.45 -1.16
N ASN A 51 -12.55 -6.73 -2.14
CA ASN A 51 -12.98 -7.34 -3.40
C ASN A 51 -13.19 -8.85 -3.23
N ALA A 52 -14.40 -9.24 -2.80
CA ALA A 52 -14.80 -10.64 -2.63
C ALA A 52 -14.93 -11.44 -3.95
N GLY A 53 -14.80 -10.77 -5.10
CA GLY A 53 -14.76 -11.43 -6.42
C GLY A 53 -13.39 -12.01 -6.76
N SER A 54 -12.33 -11.58 -6.07
CA SER A 54 -10.98 -12.15 -6.20
C SER A 54 -10.75 -13.23 -5.14
N GLY A 55 -10.33 -14.43 -5.59
CA GLY A 55 -9.91 -15.51 -4.69
C GLY A 55 -8.45 -15.41 -4.24
N SER A 56 -7.69 -14.47 -4.79
CA SER A 56 -6.27 -14.25 -4.47
C SER A 56 -6.04 -12.82 -4.02
N CYS A 57 -5.33 -12.69 -2.92
CA CYS A 57 -4.81 -11.41 -2.48
C CYS A 57 -3.40 -11.21 -3.06
N GLY A 58 -3.23 -10.09 -3.75
CA GLY A 58 -1.97 -9.68 -4.34
C GLY A 58 -1.09 -8.94 -3.34
N THR A 59 -0.14 -8.19 -3.86
CA THR A 59 0.69 -7.26 -3.10
C THR A 59 -0.15 -6.11 -2.52
N TYR A 60 0.19 -5.60 -1.34
CA TYR A 60 -0.37 -4.35 -0.83
C TYR A 60 -0.32 -3.23 -1.89
N LEU A 61 -1.44 -2.52 -2.05
CA LEU A 61 -1.70 -1.52 -3.11
C LEU A 61 -1.71 -2.06 -4.56
N GLY A 62 -1.80 -3.39 -4.73
CA GLY A 62 -1.84 -4.03 -6.05
C GLY A 62 -3.10 -3.67 -6.86
N LEU A 63 -4.25 -3.53 -6.21
CA LEU A 63 -5.50 -3.13 -6.88
C LEU A 63 -5.40 -1.71 -7.43
N GLU A 64 -4.86 -0.78 -6.65
CA GLU A 64 -4.58 0.60 -7.07
C GLU A 64 -3.61 0.61 -8.25
N ALA A 65 -2.57 -0.22 -8.20
CA ALA A 65 -1.63 -0.37 -9.31
C ALA A 65 -2.29 -0.92 -10.58
N GLN A 66 -3.25 -1.84 -10.46
CA GLN A 66 -4.04 -2.35 -11.58
C GLN A 66 -4.94 -1.27 -12.18
N VAL A 67 -5.61 -0.47 -11.34
CA VAL A 67 -6.43 0.67 -11.78
C VAL A 67 -5.58 1.67 -12.59
N LEU A 68 -4.31 1.82 -12.23
CA LEU A 68 -3.34 2.68 -12.92
C LEU A 68 -2.68 2.02 -14.13
N GLY A 69 -2.99 0.75 -14.43
CA GLY A 69 -2.39 -0.01 -15.53
C GLY A 69 -0.91 -0.37 -15.33
N VAL A 70 -0.41 -0.30 -14.10
CA VAL A 70 0.97 -0.70 -13.74
C VAL A 70 1.12 -2.22 -13.75
N VAL A 71 0.05 -2.94 -13.39
CA VAL A 71 -0.03 -4.40 -13.42
C VAL A 71 -1.35 -4.85 -14.07
N GLU A 72 -1.37 -6.07 -14.61
CA GLU A 72 -2.56 -6.66 -15.23
C GLU A 72 -3.57 -7.18 -14.20
N ASP A 73 -3.07 -7.81 -13.13
CA ASP A 73 -3.88 -8.36 -12.03
C ASP A 73 -3.33 -7.89 -10.67
N GLY A 74 -4.09 -7.01 -10.02
CA GLY A 74 -3.77 -6.45 -8.71
C GLY A 74 -4.30 -7.28 -7.54
N GLY A 75 -5.05 -8.36 -7.81
CA GLY A 75 -5.67 -9.22 -6.82
C GLY A 75 -6.74 -8.52 -5.97
N CYS A 76 -6.92 -9.00 -4.75
CA CYS A 76 -7.98 -8.55 -3.84
C CYS A 76 -7.76 -7.13 -3.26
N GLY A 77 -6.58 -6.54 -3.46
CA GLY A 77 -6.14 -5.29 -2.79
C GLY A 77 -5.92 -5.46 -1.29
N GLY A 78 -5.74 -4.34 -0.58
CA GLY A 78 -5.59 -4.33 0.89
C GLY A 78 -4.28 -4.94 1.40
N ARG A 79 -4.17 -5.10 2.73
CA ARG A 79 -3.03 -5.74 3.39
C ARG A 79 -3.44 -7.14 3.85
N THR A 80 -2.69 -8.17 3.45
CA THR A 80 -2.84 -9.49 4.08
C THR A 80 -2.06 -9.54 5.38
N PRO A 81 -2.45 -10.33 6.39
CA PRO A 81 -1.76 -10.37 7.68
C PRO A 81 -0.26 -10.66 7.59
N ASN A 82 0.17 -11.49 6.64
CA ASN A 82 1.58 -11.86 6.47
C ASN A 82 2.35 -10.98 5.46
N ASP A 83 1.74 -9.92 4.90
CA ASP A 83 2.46 -9.03 3.99
C ASP A 83 3.28 -8.03 4.79
N ASP A 84 4.57 -7.90 4.44
CA ASP A 84 5.47 -6.95 5.07
C ASP A 84 5.10 -5.53 4.63
N VAL A 85 4.26 -4.87 5.42
CA VAL A 85 3.73 -3.55 5.08
C VAL A 85 4.83 -2.50 5.00
N ILE A 86 5.93 -2.65 5.73
CA ILE A 86 7.02 -1.66 5.73
C ILE A 86 7.77 -1.71 4.40
N ASP A 87 8.15 -2.91 3.95
CA ASP A 87 8.76 -3.13 2.64
C ASP A 87 7.88 -2.59 1.51
N ARG A 88 6.58 -2.90 1.55
CA ARG A 88 5.63 -2.41 0.55
C ARG A 88 5.46 -0.91 0.60
N SER A 89 5.35 -0.33 1.79
CA SER A 89 5.18 1.11 1.95
C SER A 89 6.37 1.87 1.40
N TYR A 90 7.61 1.48 1.72
CA TYR A 90 8.77 2.18 1.15
C TYR A 90 8.95 1.90 -0.34
N SER A 91 8.65 0.69 -0.80
CA SER A 91 8.65 0.37 -2.24
C SER A 91 7.72 1.32 -3.01
N VAL A 92 6.48 1.49 -2.53
CA VAL A 92 5.45 2.26 -3.25
C VAL A 92 5.61 3.76 -3.03
N LEU A 93 5.76 4.18 -1.77
CA LEU A 93 5.69 5.58 -1.34
C LEU A 93 7.01 6.34 -1.58
N ALA A 94 8.14 5.64 -1.59
CA ALA A 94 9.45 6.25 -1.83
C ALA A 94 10.05 5.87 -3.20
N ALA A 95 9.99 4.60 -3.60
CA ALA A 95 10.68 4.14 -4.81
C ALA A 95 9.77 4.03 -6.06
N GLY A 96 8.45 4.13 -5.91
CA GLY A 96 7.51 4.03 -7.02
C GLY A 96 7.33 2.63 -7.60
N ILE A 97 7.74 1.59 -6.88
CA ILE A 97 7.66 0.19 -7.31
C ILE A 97 6.80 -0.61 -6.32
N LEU A 98 6.17 -1.70 -6.75
CA LEU A 98 5.30 -2.48 -5.85
C LEU A 98 6.09 -3.34 -4.86
N THR A 99 7.34 -3.67 -5.20
CA THR A 99 8.24 -4.52 -4.40
C THR A 99 9.69 -4.16 -4.71
N GLY A 100 10.61 -4.37 -3.76
CA GLY A 100 12.06 -4.32 -4.01
C GLY A 100 12.84 -3.44 -3.04
N VAL A 101 12.16 -2.66 -2.21
CA VAL A 101 12.73 -2.09 -0.99
C VAL A 101 12.49 -3.07 0.16
N ASP A 102 13.55 -3.33 0.91
CA ASP A 102 13.63 -4.31 2.01
C ASP A 102 14.22 -3.61 3.23
N ASP A 103 13.52 -3.65 4.36
CA ASP A 103 13.97 -3.09 5.64
C ASP A 103 14.90 -4.03 6.44
N THR A 104 15.15 -5.23 5.90
CA THR A 104 15.94 -6.35 6.41
C THR A 104 15.31 -7.13 7.57
N ILE A 105 14.06 -6.84 7.92
CA ILE A 105 13.29 -7.50 8.96
C ILE A 105 12.37 -8.55 8.34
N THR A 106 12.87 -9.77 8.25
CA THR A 106 12.24 -10.82 7.43
C THR A 106 11.17 -11.67 8.14
N THR A 107 10.83 -11.40 9.39
CA THR A 107 9.98 -12.31 10.19
C THR A 107 9.21 -11.59 11.29
N ASP A 108 7.91 -11.85 11.33
CA ASP A 108 7.03 -11.56 12.46
C ASP A 108 7.19 -12.59 13.59
N ASP A 109 6.73 -12.23 14.79
CA ASP A 109 6.76 -13.11 15.97
C ASP A 109 6.01 -14.44 15.76
N ALA A 110 5.07 -14.48 14.82
CA ALA A 110 4.38 -15.70 14.40
C ALA A 110 3.79 -15.59 12.99
N THR A 111 3.71 -16.72 12.27
CA THR A 111 2.98 -16.80 11.00
C THR A 111 1.47 -16.78 11.21
N HIS A 112 0.77 -15.91 10.49
CA HIS A 112 -0.67 -15.76 10.53
C HIS A 112 -1.39 -16.69 9.55
N ASP A 113 -2.64 -17.05 9.83
CA ASP A 113 -3.46 -17.92 8.98
C ASP A 113 -4.43 -17.08 8.15
N PRO A 114 -4.18 -16.84 6.84
CA PRO A 114 -5.06 -16.02 6.01
C PRO A 114 -6.41 -16.69 5.70
N ASP A 115 -6.56 -17.99 5.96
CA ASP A 115 -7.73 -18.79 5.60
C ASP A 115 -8.69 -19.02 6.79
N THR A 116 -8.21 -18.87 8.03
CA THR A 116 -9.00 -19.14 9.25
C THR A 116 -9.17 -17.91 10.15
N PHE A 117 -10.42 -17.46 10.37
CA PHE A 117 -10.73 -16.39 11.33
C PHE A 117 -10.26 -16.77 12.76
N PRO A 118 -9.58 -15.86 13.51
CA PRO A 118 -9.50 -14.40 13.34
C PRO A 118 -8.39 -13.89 12.40
N PHE A 119 -7.82 -14.77 11.59
CA PHE A 119 -6.75 -14.52 10.62
C PHE A 119 -5.38 -14.18 11.20
N LEU A 120 -5.30 -13.95 12.51
CA LEU A 120 -4.07 -13.67 13.23
C LEU A 120 -3.64 -14.90 14.04
N ALA A 121 -2.33 -15.06 14.18
CA ALA A 121 -1.75 -16.06 15.07
C ALA A 121 -2.16 -15.79 16.54
N ALA A 122 -2.11 -16.84 17.36
CA ALA A 122 -2.27 -16.67 18.79
C ALA A 122 -1.12 -15.80 19.36
N PRO A 123 -1.39 -14.97 20.39
CA PRO A 123 -0.34 -14.21 21.08
C PRO A 123 0.77 -15.14 21.60
N THR A 124 2.01 -14.72 21.45
CA THR A 124 3.17 -15.38 22.05
C THR A 124 3.52 -14.69 23.38
N GLU A 125 3.84 -15.49 24.40
CA GLU A 125 4.31 -15.02 25.71
C GLU A 125 5.83 -14.78 25.72
#